data_AF-A0A0J9SPQ1-F1
#
_entry.id   AF-A0A0J9SPQ1-F1
#
_cell.length_a   1.000
_cell.length_b   1.000
_cell.length_c   1.000
_cell.angle_alpha   90.00
_cell.angle_beta   90.00
_cell.angle_gamma   90.00
#
_symmetry.space_group_name_H-M   'P 1'
#
loop_
_entity.id
_entity.type
_entity.pdbx_description
1 polymer ?
#
loop_
_entity_poly.entity_id
_entity_poly.type
_entity_poly.pdbx_seq_one_letter_code
_entity_poly.pdbx_strand_id
1 'polypeptide(L)'
;MPFPCHKHFVDDLEYIKSKNIAEIFEGLLGYVYFEKPQNVVESLIGELKKLEKKNNVKKVFDAEDIKAVYNFLNLQNEKCISREKCILGLSQFVLNNKQREFMESAKISSDVDLEVFTSYAEKIINM
;
A
#
# COMPACT_ATOMS: atom_id res chain seq x y z
N MET A 1 21.78 -31.16 -4.83
CA MET A 1 21.02 -30.09 -4.14
C MET A 1 21.08 -28.85 -5.02
N PRO A 2 19.96 -28.33 -5.54
CA PRO A 2 19.96 -27.09 -6.31
C PRO A 2 19.97 -25.88 -5.37
N PHE A 3 20.66 -24.82 -5.80
CA PHE A 3 20.90 -23.59 -5.04
C PHE A 3 19.62 -22.77 -4.78
N PRO A 4 19.50 -22.05 -3.65
CA PRO A 4 18.28 -21.31 -3.28
C PRO A 4 18.07 -19.98 -4.05
N CYS A 5 18.91 -19.66 -5.03
CA CYS A 5 18.92 -18.33 -5.65
C CYS A 5 17.75 -18.06 -6.63
N HIS A 6 17.01 -19.08 -7.06
CA HIS A 6 15.95 -18.88 -8.05
C HIS A 6 14.60 -18.44 -7.46
N LYS A 7 14.36 -18.61 -6.16
CA LYS A 7 13.05 -18.29 -5.58
C LYS A 7 12.80 -16.79 -5.47
N HIS A 8 13.81 -16.03 -5.03
CA HIS A 8 13.69 -14.58 -4.85
C HIS A 8 13.42 -13.82 -6.16
N PHE A 9 14.07 -14.21 -7.25
CA PHE A 9 13.94 -13.51 -8.53
C PHE A 9 12.57 -13.71 -9.18
N VAL A 10 11.94 -14.86 -8.95
CA VAL A 10 10.59 -15.15 -9.48
C VAL A 10 9.54 -14.31 -8.75
N ASP A 11 9.66 -14.20 -7.42
CA ASP A 11 8.77 -13.38 -6.59
C ASP A 11 8.89 -11.88 -6.96
N ASP A 12 10.10 -11.38 -7.24
CA ASP A 12 10.34 -10.00 -7.66
C ASP A 12 9.73 -9.69 -9.05
N LEU A 13 9.81 -10.64 -9.99
CA LEU A 13 9.26 -10.49 -11.35
C LEU A 13 7.73 -10.53 -11.35
N GLU A 14 7.15 -11.37 -10.49
CA GLU A 14 5.71 -11.47 -10.30
C GLU A 14 5.17 -10.21 -9.60
N TYR A 15 5.93 -9.64 -8.66
CA TYR A 15 5.68 -8.32 -8.07
C TYR A 15 5.72 -7.19 -9.12
N ILE A 16 6.76 -7.15 -9.96
CA ILE A 16 6.90 -6.14 -11.04
C ILE A 16 5.73 -6.20 -12.03
N LYS A 17 5.31 -7.42 -12.42
CA LYS A 17 4.16 -7.64 -13.29
C LYS A 17 2.85 -7.25 -12.63
N SER A 18 2.61 -7.65 -11.38
CA SER A 18 1.34 -7.37 -10.68
C SER A 18 1.11 -5.88 -10.40
N LYS A 19 2.19 -5.09 -10.32
CA LYS A 19 2.15 -3.63 -10.12
C LYS A 19 2.27 -2.82 -11.41
N ASN A 20 2.25 -3.47 -12.59
CA ASN A 20 2.38 -2.83 -13.92
C ASN A 20 3.60 -1.90 -14.04
N ILE A 21 4.69 -2.17 -13.31
CA ILE A 21 5.86 -1.27 -13.24
C ILE A 21 6.52 -1.14 -14.62
N ALA A 22 6.59 -2.24 -15.38
CA ALA A 22 7.17 -2.25 -16.73
C ALA A 22 6.41 -1.31 -17.69
N GLU A 23 5.08 -1.37 -17.70
CA GLU A 23 4.22 -0.51 -18.55
C GLU A 23 4.38 0.97 -18.19
N ILE A 24 4.44 1.29 -16.89
CA ILE A 24 4.68 2.66 -16.42
C ILE A 24 6.04 3.16 -16.91
N PHE A 25 7.09 2.34 -16.79
CA PHE A 25 8.43 2.71 -17.25
C PHE A 25 8.49 2.90 -18.77
N GLU A 26 7.88 2.01 -19.54
CA GLU A 26 7.82 2.13 -21.01
C GLU A 26 7.12 3.43 -21.43
N GLY A 27 6.01 3.78 -20.79
CA GLY A 27 5.30 5.04 -21.05
C GLY A 27 6.14 6.28 -20.72
N LEU A 28 6.84 6.27 -19.59
CA LEU A 28 7.75 7.35 -19.19
C LEU A 28 8.94 7.51 -20.13
N LEU A 29 9.53 6.40 -20.58
CA LEU A 29 10.62 6.42 -21.56
C LEU A 29 10.12 6.94 -22.92
N GLY A 30 8.92 6.54 -23.34
CA GLY A 30 8.26 7.07 -24.53
C GLY A 30 8.05 8.59 -24.46
N TYR A 31 7.60 9.09 -23.30
CA TYR A 31 7.47 10.53 -23.05
C TYR A 31 8.81 11.26 -23.21
N VAL A 32 9.89 10.77 -22.58
CA VAL A 32 11.22 11.41 -22.68
C VAL A 32 11.72 11.41 -24.13
N TYR A 33 11.51 10.31 -24.86
CA TYR A 33 11.93 10.19 -26.25
C TYR A 33 11.20 11.20 -27.17
N PHE A 34 9.89 11.38 -26.94
CA PHE A 34 9.05 12.23 -27.78
C PHE A 34 9.17 13.71 -27.43
N GLU A 35 8.99 14.06 -26.15
CA GLU A 35 8.95 15.46 -25.67
C GLU A 35 10.34 16.07 -25.50
N LYS A 36 11.38 15.24 -25.34
CA LYS A 36 12.79 15.64 -25.18
C LYS A 36 12.96 16.77 -24.14
N PRO A 37 12.43 16.61 -22.92
CA PRO A 37 12.46 17.66 -21.93
C PRO A 37 13.90 18.03 -21.55
N GLN A 38 14.14 19.32 -21.36
CA GLN A 38 15.46 19.82 -20.96
C GLN A 38 15.84 19.35 -19.55
N ASN A 39 14.85 19.25 -18.64
CA ASN A 39 15.02 18.64 -17.32
C ASN A 39 14.26 17.31 -17.24
N VAL A 40 14.93 16.23 -17.65
CA VAL A 40 14.36 14.88 -17.70
C VAL A 40 13.82 14.43 -16.33
N VAL A 41 14.54 14.72 -15.24
CA VAL A 41 14.17 14.25 -13.90
C VAL A 41 12.88 14.90 -13.42
N GLU A 42 12.80 16.24 -13.47
CA GLU A 42 11.58 16.95 -13.03
C GLU A 42 10.38 16.62 -13.92
N SER A 43 10.57 16.49 -15.23
CA SER A 43 9.51 16.14 -16.16
C SER A 43 8.95 14.73 -15.91
N LEU A 44 9.83 13.75 -15.66
CA LEU A 44 9.41 12.39 -15.30
C LEU A 44 8.63 12.34 -13.99
N ILE A 45 9.07 13.08 -12.96
CA ILE A 45 8.33 13.21 -11.69
C ILE A 45 6.94 13.83 -11.93
N GLY A 46 6.86 14.84 -12.80
CA GLY A 46 5.61 15.47 -13.19
C GLY A 46 4.64 14.50 -13.89
N GLU A 47 5.13 13.72 -14.84
CA GLU A 47 4.33 12.72 -15.56
C GLU A 47 3.89 11.57 -14.64
N LEU A 48 4.76 11.09 -13.74
CA LEU A 48 4.38 10.12 -12.71
C LEU A 48 3.21 10.62 -11.85
N LYS A 49 3.25 11.88 -11.40
CA LYS A 49 2.15 12.50 -10.64
C LYS A 49 0.86 12.64 -11.46
N LYS A 50 0.96 12.83 -12.79
CA LYS A 50 -0.22 12.86 -13.67
C LYS A 50 -0.79 11.45 -13.86
N LEU A 51 0.06 10.43 -14.00
CA LEU A 51 -0.35 9.03 -14.06
C LEU A 51 -1.01 8.59 -12.77
N GLU A 52 -0.47 8.97 -11.61
CA GLU A 52 -1.07 8.75 -10.29
C GLU A 52 -2.46 9.41 -10.14
N LYS A 53 -2.70 10.54 -10.81
CA LYS A 53 -4.01 11.20 -10.82
C LYS A 53 -4.98 10.62 -11.86
N LYS A 54 -4.47 10.11 -12.98
CA LYS A 54 -5.27 9.55 -14.10
C LYS A 54 -5.67 8.10 -13.85
N ASN A 55 -4.73 7.28 -13.42
CA ASN A 55 -5.04 6.00 -12.83
C ASN A 55 -5.55 6.33 -11.44
N ASN A 56 -6.83 6.07 -11.19
CA ASN A 56 -7.41 6.08 -9.86
C ASN A 56 -6.70 4.94 -9.10
N VAL A 57 -5.44 5.17 -8.67
CA VAL A 57 -4.49 4.13 -8.27
C VAL A 57 -5.21 3.27 -7.26
N LYS A 58 -5.40 1.98 -7.61
CA LYS A 58 -5.92 0.96 -6.70
C LYS A 58 -5.24 1.20 -5.37
N LYS A 59 -6.06 1.36 -4.31
CA LYS A 59 -5.62 1.56 -2.93
C LYS A 59 -4.34 0.74 -2.70
N VAL A 60 -3.29 1.38 -2.18
CA VAL A 60 -1.98 0.73 -1.93
C VAL A 60 -2.15 -0.56 -1.13
N PHE A 61 -3.18 -0.58 -0.29
CA PHE A 61 -3.67 -1.73 0.45
C PHE A 61 -5.08 -2.11 -0.01
N ASP A 62 -5.33 -3.40 -0.19
CA ASP A 62 -6.65 -3.94 -0.47
C ASP A 62 -7.28 -4.65 0.76
N ALA A 63 -8.46 -5.24 0.56
CA ALA A 63 -9.19 -5.90 1.65
C ALA A 63 -8.46 -7.14 2.19
N GLU A 64 -7.69 -7.84 1.36
CA GLU A 64 -6.92 -9.01 1.80
C GLU A 64 -5.72 -8.58 2.64
N ASP A 65 -5.08 -7.45 2.30
CA ASP A 65 -4.02 -6.86 3.13
C ASP A 65 -4.54 -6.50 4.54
N ILE A 66 -5.71 -5.87 4.62
CA ILE A 66 -6.36 -5.51 5.90
C ILE A 66 -6.62 -6.76 6.74
N LYS A 67 -7.18 -7.79 6.11
CA LYS A 67 -7.50 -9.06 6.76
C LYS A 67 -6.24 -9.81 7.22
N ALA A 68 -5.18 -9.79 6.42
CA ALA A 68 -3.91 -10.43 6.77
C ALA A 68 -3.29 -9.79 8.02
N VAL A 69 -3.28 -8.45 8.11
CA VAL A 69 -2.80 -7.73 9.30
C VAL A 69 -3.65 -8.06 10.52
N TYR A 70 -4.98 -8.08 10.39
CA TYR A 70 -5.87 -8.45 11.50
C TYR A 70 -5.57 -9.87 12.01
N ASN A 71 -5.47 -10.85 11.12
CA ASN A 71 -5.17 -12.23 11.48
C ASN A 71 -3.81 -12.37 12.16
N PHE A 72 -2.81 -11.61 11.71
CA PHE A 72 -1.49 -11.58 12.33
C PHE A 72 -1.52 -11.02 13.77
N LEU A 73 -2.40 -10.08 14.07
CA LEU A 73 -2.57 -9.56 15.43
C LEU A 73 -3.42 -10.50 16.30
N ASN A 74 -4.25 -11.32 15.65
CA ASN A 74 -5.16 -12.26 16.27
C ASN A 74 -4.74 -13.73 16.06
N LEU A 75 -3.46 -14.06 16.26
CA LEU A 75 -2.96 -15.44 16.09
C LEU A 75 -3.66 -16.46 16.99
N GLN A 76 -4.20 -16.02 18.14
CA GLN A 76 -4.94 -16.86 19.08
C GLN A 76 -6.39 -17.09 18.66
N ASN A 77 -6.82 -16.49 17.54
CA ASN A 77 -8.18 -16.58 17.00
C ASN A 77 -9.24 -16.19 18.04
N GLU A 78 -8.96 -15.13 18.79
CA GLU A 78 -9.87 -14.52 19.75
C GLU A 78 -11.03 -13.84 19.00
N LYS A 79 -12.16 -13.60 19.68
CA LYS A 79 -13.31 -12.93 19.05
C LYS A 79 -12.99 -11.47 18.66
N CYS A 80 -12.17 -10.80 19.47
CA CYS A 80 -11.78 -9.40 19.29
C CYS A 80 -10.30 -9.24 19.65
N ILE A 81 -9.64 -8.26 19.02
CA ILE A 81 -8.31 -7.79 19.44
C ILE A 81 -8.44 -6.61 20.39
N SER A 82 -7.45 -6.42 21.26
CA SER A 82 -7.38 -5.26 22.15
C SER A 82 -7.13 -3.97 21.38
N ARG A 83 -7.45 -2.84 22.02
CA ARG A 83 -7.15 -1.50 21.50
C ARG A 83 -5.69 -1.32 21.09
N GLU A 84 -4.74 -1.81 21.88
CA GLU A 84 -3.30 -1.68 21.61
C GLU A 84 -2.90 -2.45 20.35
N LYS A 85 -3.39 -3.69 20.20
CA LYS A 85 -3.20 -4.48 18.98
C LYS A 85 -3.82 -3.79 17.77
N CYS A 86 -5.02 -3.23 17.92
CA CYS A 86 -5.70 -2.47 16.87
C CYS A 86 -4.86 -1.28 16.41
N ILE A 87 -4.36 -0.45 17.34
CA ILE A 87 -3.48 0.70 17.02
C ILE A 87 -2.22 0.24 16.27
N LEU A 88 -1.57 -0.83 16.75
CA LEU A 88 -0.40 -1.41 16.12
C LEU A 88 -0.68 -1.84 14.67
N GLY A 89 -1.82 -2.49 14.43
CA GLY A 89 -2.27 -2.88 13.10
C GLY A 89 -2.56 -1.70 12.18
N LEU A 90 -3.33 -0.73 12.66
CA LEU A 90 -3.71 0.44 11.86
C LEU A 90 -2.51 1.27 11.45
N SER A 91 -1.47 1.34 12.29
CA SER A 91 -0.22 2.04 11.97
C SER A 91 0.48 1.50 10.71
N GLN A 92 0.22 0.25 10.31
CA GLN A 92 0.79 -0.35 9.10
C GLN A 92 0.20 0.26 7.81
N PHE A 93 -0.98 0.90 7.90
CA PHE A 93 -1.67 1.51 6.77
C PHE A 93 -1.42 3.02 6.64
N VAL A 94 -0.62 3.61 7.53
CA VAL A 94 -0.32 5.04 7.55
C VAL A 94 0.87 5.35 6.65
N LEU A 95 0.62 6.05 5.54
CA LEU A 95 1.64 6.40 4.54
C LEU A 95 2.08 7.87 4.61
N ASN A 96 1.31 8.74 5.26
CA ASN A 96 1.60 10.17 5.37
C ASN A 96 1.18 10.78 6.71
N ASN A 97 1.59 12.04 6.95
CA ASN A 97 1.34 12.73 8.23
C ASN A 97 -0.16 12.96 8.48
N LYS A 98 -0.95 13.24 7.45
CA LYS A 98 -2.40 13.46 7.58
C LYS A 98 -3.10 12.20 8.09
N GLN A 99 -2.74 11.04 7.53
CA GLN A 99 -3.22 9.72 7.96
C GLN A 99 -2.79 9.40 9.40
N ARG A 100 -1.57 9.80 9.78
CA ARG A 100 -1.04 9.63 11.14
C ARG A 100 -1.84 10.44 12.16
N GLU A 101 -2.04 11.72 11.91
CA GLU A 101 -2.81 12.62 12.77
C GLU A 101 -4.25 12.12 12.95
N PHE A 102 -4.87 11.63 11.87
CA PHE A 102 -6.20 11.03 11.93
C PHE A 102 -6.24 9.78 12.82
N MET A 103 -5.30 8.85 12.64
CA MET A 103 -5.20 7.64 13.46
C MET A 103 -4.99 7.98 14.94
N GLU A 104 -4.11 8.93 15.25
CA GLU A 104 -3.81 9.35 16.64
C GLU A 104 -5.01 10.01 17.33
N SER A 105 -5.83 10.74 16.56
CA SER A 105 -7.06 11.35 17.06
C SER A 105 -8.27 10.40 17.13
N ALA A 106 -8.16 9.21 16.53
CA ALA A 106 -9.28 8.28 16.42
C ALA A 106 -9.65 7.66 17.78
N LYS A 107 -10.95 7.70 18.11
CA LYS A 107 -11.50 6.99 19.28
C LYS A 107 -11.69 5.51 18.93
N ILE A 108 -10.68 4.71 19.25
CA ILE A 108 -10.67 3.26 19.04
C ILE A 108 -11.33 2.55 20.23
N SER A 109 -12.24 1.62 19.95
CA SER A 109 -12.91 0.75 20.93
C SER A 109 -11.93 -0.12 21.72
N SER A 110 -12.33 -0.59 22.91
CA SER A 110 -11.56 -1.54 23.72
C SER A 110 -11.45 -2.91 23.05
N ASP A 111 -12.54 -3.34 22.42
CA ASP A 111 -12.67 -4.63 21.75
C ASP A 111 -12.99 -4.37 20.28
N VAL A 112 -12.15 -4.92 19.40
CA VAL A 112 -12.22 -4.67 17.95
C VAL A 112 -12.26 -6.01 17.21
N ASP A 113 -13.37 -6.29 16.54
CA ASP A 113 -13.48 -7.41 15.60
C ASP A 113 -12.94 -7.01 14.21
N LEU A 114 -12.93 -7.97 13.28
CA LEU A 114 -12.43 -7.75 11.92
C LEU A 114 -13.22 -6.66 11.17
N GLU A 115 -14.54 -6.58 11.38
CA GLU A 115 -15.40 -5.63 10.69
C GLU A 115 -15.10 -4.20 11.15
N VAL A 116 -15.00 -3.99 12.47
CA VAL A 116 -14.63 -2.71 13.05
C VAL A 116 -13.20 -2.31 12.66
N PHE A 117 -12.26 -3.26 12.69
CA PHE A 117 -10.88 -3.02 12.25
C PHE A 117 -10.83 -2.58 10.78
N THR A 118 -11.57 -3.26 9.91
CA THR A 118 -11.65 -2.95 8.48
C THR A 118 -12.20 -1.56 8.26
N SER A 119 -13.28 -1.19 8.96
CA SER A 119 -13.85 0.16 8.90
C SER A 119 -12.84 1.25 9.27
N TYR A 120 -12.01 1.03 10.28
CA TYR A 120 -10.95 1.98 10.65
C TYR A 120 -9.84 2.04 9.60
N ALA A 121 -9.36 0.88 9.12
CA ALA A 121 -8.31 0.80 8.12
C ALA A 121 -8.73 1.49 6.82
N GLU A 122 -9.95 1.25 6.34
CA GLU A 122 -10.47 1.90 5.14
C GLU A 122 -10.56 3.41 5.28
N LYS A 123 -10.95 3.93 6.45
CA LYS A 123 -10.96 5.39 6.70
C LYS A 123 -9.57 5.99 6.61
N ILE A 124 -8.55 5.30 7.13
CA ILE A 124 -7.14 5.75 7.06
C ILE A 124 -6.65 5.70 5.60
N ILE A 125 -6.87 4.59 4.91
CA ILE A 125 -6.36 4.34 3.55
C ILE A 125 -6.96 5.34 2.54
N ASN A 126 -8.23 5.70 2.69
CA ASN A 126 -8.95 6.55 1.74
C ASN A 126 -8.82 8.06 2.04
N MET A 127 -7.94 8.46 2.98
CA MET A 127 -7.80 9.86 3.42
C MET A 127 -6.65 10.60 2.76
#